data_AF-A0A1I4EQS4-F1
#
_entry.id   AF-A0A1I4EQS4-F1
#
_cell.length_a   1.000
_cell.length_b   1.000
_cell.length_c   1.000
_cell.angle_alpha   90.00
_cell.angle_beta   90.00
_cell.angle_gamma   90.00
#
_symmetry.space_group_name_H-M   'P 1'
#
loop_
_entity.id
_entity.type
_entity.pdbx_description
1 polymer ?
#
loop_
_entity_poly.entity_id
_entity_poly.type
_entity_poly.pdbx_seq_one_letter_code
_entity_poly.pdbx_strand_id
1 'polypeptide(L)'
;MRIAWQAAFEAVPPAAATPTSVNPVTGEELDQTAARAVLDTAVASSGLTPRAVDALHRIDVRTVRDLLARSPFELSRLSGVADPTKREIRRRAKQWRGRLQPATAAHEVADLQGDSDRGVGLVLGSLVPKSLRGDSAEARVLRLYLGLEETASDWPGNAELARAAGVTAGRVGQIVPKARKGWRPRRSLTQVRDEIVQIVEEAGGVIAATGVAEALLASRSPEAAGERWMRRALGLVRAAVEVETERGGEARLLQRHSHESVIVALEKPTDPEAVPGTDLLDYAVRLGKAADQLAAETPLPTAARTEARLRTVRLPQGAAELPAERLALLAAAASRTAAANGRGEIYPDGLDPRLALEQMASSLGVVRHGMNPEQLKARVRARYPRVGAFPESPPGKEPAELNALLKKAGVPLVFAQEQGTYEPRRMFPTILPSSRSLVGSSPSGSAGDREFTDFERRMALSSRERGFVTLAVNYRLYLDAIAALSARFGAEVLDVTAELLAAMRTTADSLTVDWSLVLRSDRPDAAPQDAANLRRLVALAAAGLEERLAMDPQPLLVVEAAPLARYDRLGVLERLADKATARPAARWLLLPVEHGGMPHLEDRPSPGALGALRISTKWVEAHRRSAAS
;
A
#
# COMPACT_ATOMS: atom_id res chain seq x y z
N MET A 1 14.96 -51.07 37.34
CA MET A 1 14.97 -50.53 35.97
C MET A 1 15.29 -49.04 35.88
N ARG A 2 14.77 -48.15 36.75
CA ARG A 2 15.09 -46.70 36.71
C ARG A 2 16.53 -46.36 37.14
N ILE A 3 17.05 -47.07 38.13
CA ILE A 3 18.41 -46.85 38.68
C ILE A 3 19.51 -47.29 37.69
N ALA A 4 19.30 -48.40 36.96
CA ALA A 4 20.24 -48.88 35.95
C ALA A 4 20.33 -47.95 34.72
N TRP A 5 19.30 -47.15 34.45
CA TRP A 5 19.29 -46.20 33.35
C TRP A 5 19.96 -44.87 33.72
N GLN A 6 19.85 -44.42 34.98
CA GLN A 6 20.56 -43.24 35.47
C GLN A 6 22.07 -43.48 35.63
N ALA A 7 22.48 -44.68 36.05
CA ALA A 7 23.90 -45.05 36.17
C ALA A 7 24.65 -45.03 34.82
N ALA A 8 23.95 -45.22 33.70
CA ALA A 8 24.56 -45.16 32.37
C ALA A 8 24.93 -43.73 31.93
N PHE A 9 24.33 -42.70 32.55
CA PHE A 9 24.61 -41.28 32.24
C PHE A 9 25.54 -40.61 33.26
N GLU A 10 25.74 -41.18 34.45
CA GLU A 10 26.72 -40.69 35.44
C GLU A 10 28.16 -41.16 35.17
N ALA A 11 28.35 -42.20 34.35
CA ALA A 11 29.66 -42.80 34.06
C ALA A 11 30.42 -42.20 32.86
N VAL A 12 29.94 -41.09 32.27
CA VAL A 12 30.63 -40.40 31.17
C VAL A 12 31.47 -39.24 31.73
N PRO A 13 32.81 -39.28 31.68
CA PRO A 13 33.62 -38.16 32.13
C PRO A 13 33.34 -36.93 31.25
N PRO A 14 33.39 -35.70 31.79
CA PRO A 14 33.31 -34.50 30.98
C PRO A 14 34.47 -34.52 29.99
N ALA A 15 34.16 -34.69 28.71
CA ALA A 15 35.16 -34.67 27.66
C ALA A 15 35.84 -33.29 27.68
N ALA A 16 37.17 -33.35 27.80
CA ALA A 16 38.07 -32.21 27.82
C ALA A 16 37.83 -31.25 26.65
N ALA A 17 38.10 -29.97 26.91
CA ALA A 17 38.03 -28.87 25.97
C ALA A 17 38.51 -29.25 24.56
N THR A 18 37.57 -29.26 23.62
CA THR A 18 37.86 -29.10 22.19
C THR A 18 37.86 -27.59 21.89
N PRO A 19 38.79 -27.12 21.05
CA PRO A 19 39.13 -25.71 20.95
C PRO A 19 38.00 -24.90 20.29
N THR A 20 37.85 -23.66 20.75
CA THR A 20 37.09 -22.54 20.17
C THR A 20 36.53 -22.80 18.77
N SER A 21 35.22 -23.06 18.67
CA SER A 21 34.48 -23.01 17.40
C SER A 21 33.38 -21.97 17.52
N VAL A 22 33.72 -20.78 17.01
CA VAL A 22 32.91 -19.73 16.39
C VAL A 22 31.58 -19.36 17.09
N ASN A 23 31.49 -18.09 17.48
CA ASN A 23 30.27 -17.38 17.87
C ASN A 23 29.01 -17.88 17.15
N PRO A 24 27.84 -17.95 17.83
CA PRO A 24 26.59 -18.14 17.12
C PRO A 24 26.40 -16.94 16.17
N VAL A 25 26.68 -17.14 14.88
CA VAL A 25 26.47 -16.13 13.85
C VAL A 25 24.99 -15.78 13.88
N THR A 26 24.68 -14.53 14.20
CA THR A 26 23.31 -14.04 14.25
C THR A 26 22.69 -14.08 12.85
N GLY A 27 21.36 -14.18 12.77
CA GLY A 27 20.67 -14.17 11.46
C GLY A 27 21.02 -12.94 10.60
N GLU A 28 21.29 -11.80 11.25
CA GLU A 28 21.68 -10.55 10.61
C GLU A 28 23.09 -10.60 10.00
N GLU A 29 24.06 -11.24 10.65
CA GLU A 29 25.42 -11.40 10.11
C GLU A 29 25.45 -12.32 8.88
N LEU A 30 24.64 -13.39 8.87
CA LEU A 30 24.45 -14.24 7.69
C LEU A 30 23.78 -13.46 6.54
N ASP A 31 22.82 -12.60 6.84
CA ASP A 31 22.16 -11.74 5.85
C ASP A 31 23.10 -10.71 5.25
N GLN A 32 23.95 -10.06 6.07
CA GLN A 32 24.96 -9.12 5.59
C GLN A 32 26.02 -9.80 4.72
N THR A 33 26.44 -11.02 5.10
CA THR A 33 27.40 -11.80 4.32
C THR A 33 26.80 -12.23 2.98
N ALA A 34 25.54 -12.67 2.97
CA ALA A 34 24.82 -13.02 1.75
C ALA A 34 24.59 -11.83 0.81
N ALA A 35 24.44 -10.62 1.36
CA ALA A 35 24.34 -9.39 0.57
C ALA A 35 25.64 -9.06 -0.18
N ARG A 36 26.80 -9.47 0.34
CA ARG A 36 28.13 -9.21 -0.26
C ARG A 36 28.62 -10.32 -1.20
N ALA A 37 27.97 -11.49 -1.22
CA ALA A 37 28.37 -12.61 -2.06
C ALA A 37 28.38 -12.26 -3.57
N VAL A 38 29.28 -12.85 -4.35
CA VAL A 38 29.35 -12.74 -5.82
C VAL A 38 29.34 -14.15 -6.43
N LEU A 39 29.30 -14.27 -7.76
CA LEU A 39 29.14 -15.57 -8.44
C LEU A 39 30.20 -16.59 -8.03
N ASP A 40 31.45 -16.16 -7.87
CA ASP A 40 32.57 -17.05 -7.55
C ASP A 40 32.77 -17.22 -6.02
N THR A 41 31.89 -16.66 -5.19
CA THR A 41 31.91 -16.88 -3.74
C THR A 41 31.61 -18.34 -3.43
N ALA A 42 32.43 -18.97 -2.58
CA ALA A 42 32.20 -20.31 -2.09
C ALA A 42 30.93 -20.38 -1.24
N VAL A 43 30.13 -21.45 -1.34
CA VAL A 43 28.88 -21.57 -0.58
C VAL A 43 29.09 -21.48 0.94
N ALA A 44 30.25 -21.96 1.42
CA ALA A 44 30.65 -21.88 2.83
C ALA A 44 30.84 -20.45 3.35
N SER A 45 31.22 -19.49 2.49
CA SER A 45 31.42 -18.08 2.85
C SER A 45 30.31 -17.16 2.32
N SER A 46 29.20 -17.73 1.85
CA SER A 46 28.11 -17.01 1.19
C SER A 46 27.01 -16.52 2.14
N GLY A 47 27.12 -16.71 3.46
CA GLY A 47 26.06 -16.35 4.40
C GLY A 47 24.87 -17.33 4.42
N LEU A 48 25.14 -18.60 4.07
CA LEU A 48 24.27 -19.75 4.30
C LEU A 48 24.58 -20.39 5.66
N THR A 49 23.58 -20.98 6.30
CA THR A 49 23.80 -21.77 7.52
C THR A 49 24.67 -22.99 7.24
N PRO A 50 25.43 -23.50 8.24
CA PRO A 50 26.24 -24.71 8.08
C PRO A 50 25.43 -25.92 7.56
N ARG A 51 24.16 -26.04 7.97
CA ARG A 51 23.25 -27.09 7.49
C ARG A 51 22.89 -26.93 6.01
N ALA A 52 22.73 -25.68 5.54
CA ALA A 52 22.49 -25.42 4.12
C ALA A 52 23.74 -25.66 3.28
N VAL A 53 24.93 -25.31 3.79
CA VAL A 53 26.22 -25.60 3.14
C VAL A 53 26.43 -27.11 2.99
N ASP A 54 26.23 -27.88 4.05
CA ASP A 54 26.35 -29.35 4.01
C ASP A 54 25.38 -29.99 3.01
N ALA A 55 24.14 -29.49 2.94
CA ALA A 55 23.14 -29.97 1.98
C ALA A 55 23.55 -29.71 0.53
N LEU A 56 24.20 -28.57 0.25
CA LEU A 56 24.68 -28.22 -1.08
C LEU A 56 25.95 -28.99 -1.48
N HIS A 57 26.86 -29.25 -0.54
CA HIS A 57 28.04 -30.08 -0.83
C HIS A 57 27.67 -31.52 -1.25
N ARG A 58 26.57 -32.08 -0.72
CA ARG A 58 26.07 -33.42 -1.12
C ARG A 58 25.63 -33.51 -2.58
N ILE A 59 25.34 -32.38 -3.23
CA ILE A 59 24.97 -32.30 -4.65
C ILE A 59 26.06 -31.61 -5.50
N ASP A 60 27.29 -31.60 -4.98
CA ASP A 60 28.49 -31.01 -5.60
C ASP A 60 28.32 -29.54 -6.00
N VAL A 61 27.59 -28.77 -5.19
CA VAL A 61 27.46 -27.31 -5.34
C VAL A 61 28.49 -26.64 -4.43
N ARG A 62 29.50 -26.01 -5.02
CA ARG A 62 30.64 -25.43 -4.27
C ARG A 62 30.68 -23.91 -4.29
N THR A 63 30.12 -23.30 -5.32
CA THR A 63 30.06 -21.84 -5.47
C THR A 63 28.62 -21.33 -5.60
N VAL A 64 28.42 -20.02 -5.41
CA VAL A 64 27.14 -19.36 -5.68
C VAL A 64 26.72 -19.57 -7.14
N ARG A 65 27.67 -19.52 -8.09
CA ARG A 65 27.44 -19.83 -9.51
C ARG A 65 26.86 -21.24 -9.70
N ASP A 66 27.44 -22.24 -9.06
CA ASP A 66 26.97 -23.63 -9.16
C ASP A 66 25.56 -23.79 -8.60
N LEU A 67 25.26 -23.09 -7.49
CA LEU A 67 23.93 -23.08 -6.89
C LEU A 67 22.90 -22.47 -7.85
N LEU A 68 23.27 -21.36 -8.50
CA LEU A 68 22.38 -20.66 -9.41
C LEU A 68 22.10 -21.45 -10.70
N ALA A 69 23.03 -22.32 -11.11
CA ALA A 69 22.85 -23.24 -12.23
C ALA A 69 21.85 -24.38 -11.94
N ARG A 70 21.51 -24.64 -10.68
CA ARG A 70 20.50 -25.65 -10.31
C ARG A 70 19.08 -25.13 -10.47
N SER A 71 18.18 -25.99 -10.93
CA SER A 71 16.76 -25.63 -11.06
C SER A 71 16.11 -25.47 -9.68
N PRO A 72 15.12 -24.54 -9.50
CA PRO A 72 14.36 -24.44 -8.26
C PRO A 72 13.66 -25.75 -7.86
N PHE A 73 13.32 -26.58 -8.84
CA PHE A 73 12.71 -27.89 -8.66
C PHE A 73 13.69 -28.89 -8.04
N GLU A 74 14.93 -28.98 -8.54
CA GLU A 74 15.99 -29.79 -7.94
C GLU A 74 16.23 -29.38 -6.48
N LEU A 75 16.33 -28.07 -6.22
CA LEU A 75 16.55 -27.54 -4.87
C LEU A 75 15.37 -27.84 -3.92
N SER A 76 14.15 -27.98 -4.44
CA SER A 76 12.97 -28.34 -3.64
C SER A 76 12.93 -29.81 -3.24
N ARG A 77 13.57 -30.69 -4.04
CA ARG A 77 13.54 -32.16 -3.88
C ARG A 77 14.79 -32.73 -3.24
N LEU A 78 15.62 -31.90 -2.61
CA LEU A 78 16.80 -32.37 -1.86
C LEU A 78 16.40 -33.43 -0.83
N SER A 79 16.80 -34.68 -1.08
CA SER A 79 16.48 -35.80 -0.21
C SER A 79 17.30 -35.72 1.09
N GLY A 80 16.69 -36.03 2.22
CA GLY A 80 17.36 -36.03 3.53
C GLY A 80 17.70 -34.64 4.09
N VAL A 81 17.10 -33.56 3.56
CA VAL A 81 17.27 -32.18 4.03
C VAL A 81 15.96 -31.67 4.65
N ALA A 82 16.04 -31.03 5.82
CA ALA A 82 14.88 -30.47 6.49
C ALA A 82 14.27 -29.29 5.71
N ASP A 83 12.95 -29.13 5.80
CA ASP A 83 12.20 -28.09 5.08
C ASP A 83 12.68 -26.64 5.34
N PRO A 84 13.04 -26.24 6.58
CA PRO A 84 13.61 -24.92 6.84
C PRO A 84 14.90 -24.66 6.05
N THR A 85 15.78 -25.66 5.97
CA THR A 85 17.04 -25.59 5.20
C THR A 85 16.77 -25.48 3.70
N LYS A 86 15.79 -26.23 3.17
CA LYS A 86 15.36 -26.10 1.77
C LYS A 86 14.76 -24.72 1.46
N ARG A 87 14.03 -24.13 2.41
CA ARG A 87 13.47 -22.77 2.26
C ARG A 87 14.58 -21.73 2.26
N GLU A 88 15.57 -21.86 3.13
CA GLU A 88 16.75 -20.98 3.17
C GLU A 88 17.53 -21.00 1.85
N ILE A 89 17.88 -22.19 1.35
CA ILE A 89 18.60 -22.38 0.08
C ILE A 89 17.82 -21.73 -1.08
N ARG A 90 16.51 -21.98 -1.17
CA ARG A 90 15.65 -21.38 -2.22
C ARG A 90 15.56 -19.87 -2.11
N ARG A 91 15.42 -19.34 -0.89
CA ARG A 91 15.37 -17.89 -0.63
C ARG A 91 16.66 -17.22 -1.09
N ARG A 92 17.82 -17.76 -0.73
CA ARG A 92 19.14 -17.25 -1.13
C ARG A 92 19.40 -17.38 -2.63
N ALA A 93 19.04 -18.51 -3.23
CA ALA A 93 19.11 -18.69 -4.67
C ALA A 93 18.24 -17.66 -5.42
N LYS A 94 17.01 -17.39 -4.96
CA LYS A 94 16.14 -16.34 -5.53
C LYS A 94 16.76 -14.94 -5.38
N GLN A 95 17.28 -14.62 -4.20
CA GLN A 95 17.96 -13.35 -3.91
C GLN A 95 19.17 -13.13 -4.84
N TRP A 96 19.99 -14.15 -5.05
CA TRP A 96 21.18 -14.05 -5.90
C TRP A 96 20.88 -14.11 -7.39
N ARG A 97 19.85 -14.82 -7.87
CA ARG A 97 19.42 -14.72 -9.28
C ARG A 97 19.04 -13.29 -9.64
N GLY A 98 18.25 -12.64 -8.79
CA GLY A 98 17.85 -11.24 -9.01
C GLY A 98 19.01 -10.25 -8.97
N ARG A 99 20.10 -10.54 -8.22
CA ARG A 99 21.23 -9.62 -8.05
C ARG A 99 22.42 -9.89 -8.96
N LEU A 100 22.71 -11.16 -9.29
CA LEU A 100 23.98 -11.60 -9.90
C LEU A 100 23.81 -12.17 -11.32
N GLN A 101 22.58 -12.45 -11.77
CA GLN A 101 22.32 -12.89 -13.15
C GLN A 101 21.44 -11.84 -13.86
N PRO A 102 22.01 -10.97 -14.72
CA PRO A 102 21.20 -10.13 -15.58
C PRO A 102 20.40 -11.01 -16.56
N ALA A 103 19.17 -10.60 -16.85
CA ALA A 103 18.23 -11.33 -17.69
C ALA A 103 18.83 -11.62 -19.07
N THR A 104 19.08 -12.90 -19.36
CA THR A 104 19.39 -13.37 -20.71
C THR A 104 18.10 -13.88 -21.36
N ALA A 105 17.92 -13.64 -22.65
CA ALA A 105 16.70 -14.00 -23.38
C ALA A 105 16.30 -15.49 -23.27
N ALA A 106 17.27 -16.39 -23.05
CA ALA A 106 17.00 -17.81 -22.78
C ALA A 106 16.32 -18.07 -21.42
N HIS A 107 16.69 -17.31 -20.38
CA HIS A 107 16.01 -17.34 -19.07
C HIS A 107 14.62 -16.71 -19.15
N GLU A 108 14.42 -15.74 -20.04
CA GLU A 108 13.13 -15.06 -20.17
C GLU A 108 12.02 -15.93 -20.75
N VAL A 109 12.36 -16.80 -21.71
CA VAL A 109 11.42 -17.76 -22.29
C VAL A 109 11.20 -18.97 -21.36
N ALA A 110 12.20 -19.35 -20.56
CA ALA A 110 12.08 -20.44 -19.58
C ALA A 110 11.15 -20.10 -18.40
N ASP A 111 11.13 -18.84 -17.96
CA ASP A 111 10.24 -18.32 -16.90
C ASP A 111 8.75 -18.34 -17.24
N LEU A 112 8.37 -18.61 -18.49
CA LEU A 112 6.97 -18.75 -18.92
C LEU A 112 6.30 -20.00 -18.34
N GLN A 113 7.07 -20.90 -17.70
CA GLN A 113 6.61 -22.18 -17.15
C GLN A 113 6.09 -22.11 -15.70
N GLY A 114 6.18 -20.95 -15.03
CA GLY A 114 5.67 -20.74 -13.66
C GLY A 114 4.25 -20.16 -13.60
N ASP A 115 3.59 -19.96 -14.74
CA ASP A 115 2.30 -19.30 -14.85
C ASP A 115 1.15 -20.33 -14.87
N SER A 116 -0.04 -19.95 -14.39
CA SER A 116 -1.22 -20.83 -14.35
C SER A 116 -1.62 -21.30 -15.76
N ASP A 117 -2.41 -22.39 -15.88
CA ASP A 117 -2.86 -22.97 -17.17
C ASP A 117 -3.51 -21.97 -18.16
N ARG A 118 -3.88 -20.76 -17.71
CA ARG A 118 -4.44 -19.67 -18.53
C ARG A 118 -3.65 -18.35 -18.48
N GLY A 119 -2.48 -18.35 -17.85
CA GLY A 119 -1.72 -17.14 -17.60
C GLY A 119 -1.12 -16.48 -18.85
N VAL A 120 -0.80 -15.19 -18.73
CA VAL A 120 -0.21 -14.37 -19.81
C VAL A 120 1.04 -15.02 -20.40
N GLY A 121 1.89 -15.59 -19.55
CA GLY A 121 3.12 -16.28 -19.94
C GLY A 121 2.88 -17.52 -20.79
N LEU A 122 1.85 -18.32 -20.48
CA LEU A 122 1.50 -19.49 -21.29
C LEU A 122 0.94 -19.10 -22.65
N VAL A 123 0.09 -18.06 -22.72
CA VAL A 123 -0.42 -17.59 -24.01
C VAL A 123 0.72 -17.08 -24.87
N LEU A 124 1.61 -16.25 -24.32
CA LEU A 124 2.81 -15.78 -25.01
C LEU A 124 3.70 -16.94 -25.46
N GLY A 125 3.93 -17.93 -24.58
CA GLY A 125 4.68 -19.14 -24.91
C GLY A 125 4.06 -19.93 -26.07
N SER A 126 2.72 -19.92 -26.19
CA SER A 126 2.04 -20.48 -27.36
C SER A 126 2.34 -19.66 -28.60
N LEU A 127 2.29 -18.32 -28.54
CA LEU A 127 2.50 -17.38 -29.65
C LEU A 127 3.92 -17.38 -30.19
N VAL A 128 4.90 -17.81 -29.40
CA VAL A 128 6.29 -17.99 -29.82
C VAL A 128 6.42 -19.33 -30.57
N PRO A 129 6.57 -19.38 -31.91
CA PRO A 129 6.88 -20.62 -32.62
C PRO A 129 8.05 -21.38 -32.00
N LYS A 130 7.99 -22.71 -32.03
CA LYS A 130 9.08 -23.59 -31.55
C LYS A 130 10.43 -23.28 -32.23
N SER A 131 10.41 -22.76 -33.46
CA SER A 131 11.58 -22.30 -34.22
C SER A 131 12.19 -20.98 -33.71
N LEU A 132 11.50 -20.23 -32.85
CA LEU A 132 11.99 -18.98 -32.26
C LEU A 132 12.79 -19.17 -30.97
N ARG A 133 13.05 -20.42 -30.55
CA ARG A 133 14.10 -20.71 -29.55
C ARG A 133 15.52 -20.60 -30.13
N GLY A 134 15.64 -20.48 -31.46
CA GLY A 134 16.91 -20.23 -32.14
C GLY A 134 17.22 -18.74 -32.28
N ASP A 135 18.50 -18.40 -32.43
CA ASP A 135 19.02 -17.02 -32.56
C ASP A 135 18.73 -16.35 -33.93
N SER A 136 17.65 -16.72 -34.60
CA SER A 136 17.28 -16.10 -35.87
C SER A 136 16.80 -14.65 -35.68
N ALA A 137 17.03 -13.81 -36.69
CA ALA A 137 16.52 -12.45 -36.68
C ALA A 137 14.98 -12.38 -36.61
N GLU A 138 14.28 -13.36 -37.20
CA GLU A 138 12.82 -13.49 -37.07
C GLU A 138 12.39 -13.75 -35.62
N ALA A 139 13.11 -14.63 -34.91
CA ALA A 139 12.91 -14.90 -33.49
C ALA A 139 13.12 -13.67 -32.61
N ARG A 140 14.18 -12.91 -32.89
CA ARG A 140 14.48 -11.69 -32.13
C ARG A 140 13.42 -10.61 -32.36
N VAL A 141 13.01 -10.36 -33.61
CA VAL A 141 11.93 -9.40 -33.93
C VAL A 141 10.64 -9.76 -33.18
N LEU A 142 10.26 -11.04 -33.15
CA LEU A 142 9.04 -11.46 -32.46
C LEU A 142 9.16 -11.44 -30.93
N ARG A 143 10.34 -11.71 -30.36
CA ARG A 143 10.59 -11.53 -28.92
C ARG A 143 10.44 -10.07 -28.48
N LEU A 144 11.01 -9.14 -29.24
CA LEU A 144 10.86 -7.70 -29.01
C LEU A 144 9.42 -7.24 -29.20
N TYR A 145 8.75 -7.70 -30.25
CA TYR A 145 7.35 -7.37 -30.53
C TYR A 145 6.40 -7.83 -29.42
N LEU A 146 6.64 -9.02 -28.85
CA LEU A 146 5.83 -9.62 -27.77
C LEU A 146 6.23 -9.15 -26.36
N GLY A 147 7.15 -8.19 -26.24
CA GLY A 147 7.61 -7.70 -24.94
C GLY A 147 8.38 -8.74 -24.12
N LEU A 148 8.93 -9.77 -24.77
CA LEU A 148 9.79 -10.77 -24.13
C LEU A 148 11.20 -10.22 -23.91
N GLU A 149 11.65 -9.30 -24.76
CA GLU A 149 12.88 -8.52 -24.62
C GLU A 149 12.55 -7.03 -24.45
N GLU A 150 13.50 -6.25 -23.92
CA GLU A 150 13.34 -4.81 -23.71
C GLU A 150 13.47 -4.01 -25.00
N THR A 151 12.64 -2.98 -25.12
CA THR A 151 12.65 -1.97 -26.18
C THR A 151 12.69 -0.57 -25.56
N ALA A 152 12.96 0.45 -26.38
CA ALA A 152 13.02 1.83 -25.89
C ALA A 152 11.62 2.37 -25.57
N SER A 153 10.60 1.92 -26.30
CA SER A 153 9.19 2.20 -26.01
C SER A 153 8.43 0.92 -25.66
N ASP A 154 7.34 1.08 -24.92
CA ASP A 154 6.43 0.00 -24.54
C ASP A 154 5.60 -0.54 -25.73
N TRP A 155 5.46 0.26 -26.79
CA TRP A 155 4.78 -0.11 -28.03
C TRP A 155 5.64 0.19 -29.27
N PRO A 156 6.70 -0.60 -29.53
CA PRO A 156 7.73 -0.26 -30.50
C PRO A 156 7.23 -0.35 -31.93
N GLY A 157 7.43 0.72 -32.71
CA GLY A 157 7.15 0.74 -34.14
C GLY A 157 8.12 -0.13 -34.96
N ASN A 158 7.83 -0.34 -36.24
CA ASN A 158 8.66 -1.20 -37.11
C ASN A 158 10.12 -0.74 -37.21
N ALA A 159 10.38 0.57 -37.20
CA ALA A 159 11.74 1.12 -37.25
C ALA A 159 12.53 0.87 -35.96
N GLU A 160 11.86 0.85 -34.81
CA GLU A 160 12.48 0.54 -33.53
C GLU A 160 12.80 -0.95 -33.41
N LEU A 161 11.83 -1.81 -33.74
CA LEU A 161 12.02 -3.26 -33.81
C LEU A 161 13.17 -3.64 -34.75
N ALA A 162 13.25 -2.97 -35.90
CA ALA A 162 14.32 -3.16 -36.88
C ALA A 162 15.70 -2.85 -36.29
N ARG A 163 15.86 -1.68 -35.66
CA ARG A 163 17.12 -1.29 -35.00
C ARG A 163 17.50 -2.26 -33.88
N ALA A 164 16.57 -2.60 -33.01
CA ALA A 164 16.82 -3.48 -31.87
C ALA A 164 17.15 -4.93 -32.28
N ALA A 165 16.58 -5.41 -33.40
CA ALA A 165 16.85 -6.75 -33.92
C ALA A 165 18.02 -6.82 -34.92
N GLY A 166 18.58 -5.68 -35.36
CA GLY A 166 19.63 -5.62 -36.37
C GLY A 166 19.15 -5.98 -37.78
N VAL A 167 17.91 -5.64 -38.14
CA VAL A 167 17.31 -5.90 -39.47
C VAL A 167 16.75 -4.62 -40.09
N THR A 168 16.24 -4.70 -41.33
CA THR A 168 15.57 -3.57 -41.98
C THR A 168 14.09 -3.45 -41.55
N ALA A 169 13.54 -2.23 -41.56
CA ALA A 169 12.12 -2.00 -41.27
C ALA A 169 11.18 -2.76 -42.24
N GLY A 170 11.59 -2.89 -43.51
CA GLY A 170 10.87 -3.72 -44.49
C GLY A 170 10.84 -5.19 -44.11
N ARG A 171 11.93 -5.72 -43.53
CA ARG A 171 11.96 -7.11 -43.03
C ARG A 171 11.02 -7.31 -41.84
N VAL A 172 10.93 -6.35 -40.92
CA VAL A 172 9.93 -6.36 -39.84
C VAL A 172 8.52 -6.34 -40.42
N GLY A 173 8.27 -5.51 -41.43
CA GLY A 173 7.00 -5.44 -42.16
C GLY A 173 6.61 -6.72 -42.90
N GLN A 174 7.53 -7.67 -43.10
CA GLN A 174 7.23 -9.03 -43.59
C GLN A 174 6.97 -10.01 -42.45
N ILE A 175 7.80 -9.96 -41.39
CA ILE A 175 7.77 -10.90 -40.27
C ILE A 175 6.48 -10.77 -39.47
N VAL A 176 6.13 -9.54 -39.04
CA VAL A 176 5.03 -9.33 -38.09
C VAL A 176 3.67 -9.69 -38.71
N PRO A 177 3.29 -9.24 -39.92
CA PRO A 177 2.01 -9.64 -40.52
C PRO A 177 1.91 -11.15 -40.76
N LYS A 178 3.02 -11.80 -41.16
CA LYS A 178 3.07 -13.26 -41.31
C LYS A 178 2.81 -13.97 -39.98
N ALA A 179 3.39 -13.49 -38.88
CA ALA A 179 3.18 -14.02 -37.55
C ALA A 179 1.72 -13.83 -37.10
N ARG A 180 1.16 -12.63 -37.24
CA ARG A 180 -0.25 -12.33 -36.91
C ARG A 180 -1.24 -13.21 -37.68
N LYS A 181 -1.01 -13.44 -38.98
CA LYS A 181 -1.80 -14.40 -39.79
C LYS A 181 -1.78 -15.81 -39.19
N GLY A 182 -0.64 -16.25 -38.67
CA GLY A 182 -0.48 -17.55 -37.99
C GLY A 182 -1.05 -17.59 -36.56
N TRP A 183 -1.22 -16.44 -35.91
CA TRP A 183 -1.80 -16.33 -34.58
C TRP A 183 -3.32 -16.19 -34.60
N ARG A 184 -3.90 -15.57 -35.64
CA ARG A 184 -5.33 -15.35 -35.81
C ARG A 184 -6.22 -16.57 -35.55
N PRO A 185 -5.94 -17.79 -36.05
CA PRO A 185 -6.79 -18.96 -35.81
C PRO A 185 -6.56 -19.64 -34.45
N ARG A 186 -5.65 -19.13 -33.60
CA ARG A 186 -5.31 -19.79 -32.33
C ARG A 186 -6.38 -19.50 -31.27
N ARG A 187 -6.90 -20.57 -30.68
CA ARG A 187 -7.92 -20.48 -29.61
C ARG A 187 -7.44 -19.64 -28.41
N SER A 188 -6.19 -19.78 -28.01
CA SER A 188 -5.61 -19.02 -26.90
C SER A 188 -5.64 -17.51 -27.14
N LEU A 189 -5.26 -17.05 -28.34
CA LEU A 189 -5.32 -15.63 -28.69
C LEU A 189 -6.76 -15.14 -28.90
N THR A 190 -7.64 -16.01 -29.42
CA THR A 190 -9.07 -15.67 -29.58
C THR A 190 -9.71 -15.39 -28.22
N GLN A 191 -9.44 -16.22 -27.21
CA GLN A 191 -9.91 -15.98 -25.83
C GLN A 191 -9.40 -14.65 -25.26
N VAL A 192 -8.11 -14.33 -25.47
CA VAL A 192 -7.56 -13.04 -25.04
C VAL A 192 -8.24 -11.88 -25.76
N ARG A 193 -8.51 -11.99 -27.06
CA ARG A 193 -9.24 -10.95 -27.82
C ARG A 193 -10.65 -10.74 -27.26
N ASP A 194 -11.37 -11.81 -26.93
CA ASP A 194 -12.71 -11.71 -26.36
C ASP A 194 -12.69 -11.06 -24.97
N GLU A 195 -11.69 -11.39 -24.14
CA GLU A 195 -11.50 -10.75 -22.83
C GLU A 195 -11.10 -9.27 -22.96
N ILE A 196 -10.26 -8.90 -23.93
CA ILE A 196 -9.93 -7.48 -24.18
C ILE A 196 -11.17 -6.70 -24.57
N VAL A 197 -12.06 -7.28 -25.41
CA VAL A 197 -13.33 -6.65 -25.76
C VAL A 197 -14.18 -6.43 -24.49
N GLN A 198 -14.28 -7.41 -23.60
CA GLN A 198 -14.99 -7.27 -22.33
C GLN A 198 -14.36 -6.20 -21.43
N ILE A 199 -13.03 -6.18 -21.29
CA ILE A 199 -12.30 -5.18 -20.50
C ILE A 199 -12.56 -3.77 -21.02
N VAL A 200 -12.53 -3.58 -22.34
CA VAL A 200 -12.77 -2.27 -22.97
C VAL A 200 -14.24 -1.86 -22.80
N GLU A 201 -15.18 -2.80 -22.92
CA GLU A 201 -16.61 -2.55 -22.67
C GLU A 201 -16.88 -2.15 -21.21
N GLU A 202 -16.34 -2.88 -20.24
CA GLU A 202 -16.43 -2.58 -18.80
C GLU A 202 -15.73 -1.26 -18.41
N ALA A 203 -14.74 -0.85 -19.20
CA ALA A 203 -14.06 0.43 -19.06
C ALA A 203 -14.89 1.61 -19.60
N GLY A 204 -16.03 1.36 -20.25
CA GLY A 204 -16.88 2.39 -20.86
C GLY A 204 -16.61 2.61 -22.35
N GLY A 205 -16.01 1.64 -23.02
CA GLY A 205 -15.80 1.60 -24.47
C GLY A 205 -14.46 2.16 -24.95
N VAL A 206 -13.68 2.83 -24.10
CA VAL A 206 -12.36 3.37 -24.49
C VAL A 206 -11.39 3.39 -23.30
N ILE A 207 -10.17 2.92 -23.52
CA ILE A 207 -9.15 2.76 -22.48
C ILE A 207 -7.74 2.78 -23.09
N ALA A 208 -6.73 3.13 -22.30
CA ALA A 208 -5.34 2.95 -22.69
C ALA A 208 -4.93 1.47 -22.72
N ALA A 209 -4.05 1.09 -23.64
CA ALA A 209 -3.53 -0.28 -23.76
C ALA A 209 -2.82 -0.76 -22.48
N THR A 210 -2.21 0.15 -21.72
CA THR A 210 -1.65 -0.12 -20.38
C THR A 210 -2.71 -0.57 -19.39
N GLY A 211 -3.87 0.09 -19.37
CA GLY A 211 -5.00 -0.33 -18.53
C GLY A 211 -5.56 -1.71 -18.93
N VAL A 212 -5.57 -2.04 -20.22
CA VAL A 212 -5.91 -3.40 -20.70
C VAL A 212 -4.89 -4.42 -20.22
N ALA A 213 -3.59 -4.11 -20.30
CA ALA A 213 -2.52 -4.99 -19.84
C ALA A 213 -2.57 -5.22 -18.32
N GLU A 214 -2.86 -4.18 -17.54
CA GLU A 214 -3.09 -4.27 -16.09
C GLU A 214 -4.26 -5.19 -15.75
N ALA A 215 -5.41 -5.01 -16.42
CA ALA A 215 -6.58 -5.85 -16.23
C ALA A 215 -6.34 -7.32 -16.61
N LEU A 216 -5.58 -7.58 -17.69
CA LEU A 216 -5.18 -8.93 -18.08
C LEU A 216 -4.22 -9.56 -17.07
N LEU A 217 -3.26 -8.81 -16.52
CA LEU A 217 -2.39 -9.33 -15.46
C LEU A 217 -3.18 -9.69 -14.21
N ALA A 218 -4.06 -8.79 -13.76
CA ALA A 218 -4.89 -9.01 -12.58
C ALA A 218 -5.80 -10.25 -12.72
N SER A 219 -6.36 -10.49 -13.91
CA SER A 219 -7.28 -11.60 -14.17
C SER A 219 -6.60 -12.94 -14.48
N ARG A 220 -5.48 -12.93 -15.23
CA ARG A 220 -4.82 -14.17 -15.71
C ARG A 220 -3.59 -14.58 -14.90
N SER A 221 -2.88 -13.61 -14.34
CA SER A 221 -1.59 -13.83 -13.67
C SER A 221 -1.45 -12.93 -12.43
N PRO A 222 -2.30 -13.09 -11.39
CA PRO A 222 -2.31 -12.19 -10.23
C PRO A 222 -1.01 -12.22 -9.41
N GLU A 223 -0.24 -13.31 -9.50
CA GLU A 223 1.08 -13.43 -8.86
C GLU A 223 2.21 -12.76 -9.69
N ALA A 224 1.93 -12.36 -10.92
CA ALA A 224 2.88 -11.70 -11.81
C ALA A 224 2.99 -10.20 -11.45
N ALA A 225 4.17 -9.80 -10.98
CA ALA A 225 4.44 -8.41 -10.59
C ALA A 225 5.75 -7.90 -11.21
N GLY A 226 5.81 -6.59 -11.44
CA GLY A 226 6.98 -5.88 -11.94
C GLY A 226 6.94 -5.54 -13.43
N GLU A 227 7.82 -4.63 -13.84
CA GLU A 227 7.86 -4.03 -15.18
C GLU A 227 7.97 -5.08 -16.31
N ARG A 228 8.71 -6.15 -16.07
CA ARG A 228 8.84 -7.26 -17.03
C ARG A 228 7.49 -7.91 -17.36
N TRP A 229 6.63 -8.11 -16.37
CA TRP A 229 5.31 -8.71 -16.61
C TRP A 229 4.36 -7.71 -17.26
N MET A 230 4.46 -6.43 -16.91
CA MET A 230 3.75 -5.36 -17.61
C MET A 230 4.09 -5.33 -19.10
N ARG A 231 5.38 -5.33 -19.44
CA ARG A 231 5.88 -5.36 -20.83
C ARG A 231 5.33 -6.54 -21.62
N ARG A 232 5.32 -7.74 -21.01
CA ARG A 232 4.77 -8.96 -21.60
C ARG A 232 3.27 -8.86 -21.86
N ALA A 233 2.53 -8.36 -20.87
CA ALA A 233 1.09 -8.16 -21.02
C ALA A 233 0.79 -7.14 -22.12
N LEU A 234 1.54 -6.04 -22.20
CA LEU A 234 1.44 -5.06 -23.29
C LEU A 234 1.74 -5.69 -24.66
N GLY A 235 2.78 -6.52 -24.77
CA GLY A 235 3.08 -7.28 -25.99
C GLY A 235 1.96 -8.23 -26.39
N LEU A 236 1.29 -8.87 -25.43
CA LEU A 236 0.12 -9.72 -25.67
C LEU A 236 -1.10 -8.89 -26.11
N VAL A 237 -1.38 -7.76 -25.45
CA VAL A 237 -2.43 -6.81 -25.84
C VAL A 237 -2.19 -6.34 -27.27
N ARG A 238 -0.96 -5.95 -27.61
CA ARG A 238 -0.58 -5.57 -28.97
C ARG A 238 -0.86 -6.66 -29.97
N ALA A 239 -0.43 -7.89 -29.70
CA ALA A 239 -0.69 -9.01 -30.60
C ALA A 239 -2.19 -9.24 -30.81
N ALA A 240 -2.99 -9.16 -29.75
CA ALA A 240 -4.43 -9.38 -29.80
C ALA A 240 -5.17 -8.24 -30.53
N VAL A 241 -4.88 -6.98 -30.19
CA VAL A 241 -5.50 -5.79 -30.79
C VAL A 241 -5.13 -5.68 -32.27
N GLU A 242 -3.86 -5.84 -32.64
CA GLU A 242 -3.46 -5.76 -34.05
C GLU A 242 -4.10 -6.89 -34.87
N VAL A 243 -4.21 -8.12 -34.34
CA VAL A 243 -4.95 -9.22 -34.99
C VAL A 243 -6.45 -8.93 -35.11
N GLU A 244 -7.07 -8.27 -34.13
CA GLU A 244 -8.47 -7.85 -34.21
C GLU A 244 -8.65 -6.78 -35.31
N THR A 245 -7.78 -5.77 -35.37
CA THR A 245 -7.85 -4.70 -36.38
C THR A 245 -7.68 -5.21 -37.82
N GLU A 246 -6.91 -6.28 -38.02
CA GLU A 246 -6.73 -6.93 -39.34
C GLU A 246 -7.99 -7.68 -39.84
N ARG A 247 -9.05 -7.75 -39.04
CA ARG A 247 -10.34 -8.31 -39.46
C ARG A 247 -11.17 -7.37 -40.32
N GLY A 248 -10.76 -6.11 -40.47
CA GLY A 248 -11.47 -5.13 -41.30
C GLY A 248 -12.85 -4.83 -40.72
N GLY A 249 -13.90 -4.91 -41.54
CA GLY A 249 -15.28 -4.57 -41.12
C GLY A 249 -15.87 -5.44 -40.00
N GLU A 250 -15.21 -6.52 -39.60
CA GLU A 250 -15.59 -7.33 -38.43
C GLU A 250 -14.78 -7.01 -37.16
N ALA A 251 -13.89 -6.01 -37.21
CA ALA A 251 -13.06 -5.65 -36.07
C ALA A 251 -13.94 -5.11 -34.93
N ARG A 252 -13.76 -5.67 -33.74
CA ARG A 252 -14.45 -5.23 -32.52
C ARG A 252 -13.67 -4.21 -31.71
N LEU A 253 -12.43 -3.94 -32.13
CA LEU A 253 -11.51 -3.03 -31.47
C LEU A 253 -10.86 -2.15 -32.53
N LEU A 254 -10.73 -0.87 -32.21
CA LEU A 254 -9.89 0.08 -32.92
C LEU A 254 -8.77 0.55 -31.98
N GLN A 255 -7.68 1.04 -32.58
CA GLN A 255 -6.59 1.62 -31.81
C GLN A 255 -6.10 2.92 -32.44
N ARG A 256 -5.55 3.80 -31.60
CA ARG A 256 -4.86 5.01 -32.05
C ARG A 256 -3.63 5.26 -31.18
N HIS A 257 -2.53 5.59 -31.84
CA HIS A 257 -1.30 6.02 -31.15
C HIS A 257 -1.47 7.45 -30.63
N SER A 258 -1.06 7.67 -29.38
CA SER A 258 -1.03 8.96 -28.70
C SER A 258 0.31 9.13 -28.00
N HIS A 259 1.27 9.78 -28.68
CA HIS A 259 2.64 9.99 -28.21
C HIS A 259 3.28 8.70 -27.64
N GLU A 260 3.34 8.52 -26.31
CA GLU A 260 3.92 7.34 -25.65
C GLU A 260 2.91 6.20 -25.37
N SER A 261 1.62 6.42 -25.62
CA SER A 261 0.54 5.49 -25.30
C SER A 261 -0.23 5.05 -26.55
N VAL A 262 -0.95 3.95 -26.42
CA VAL A 262 -1.93 3.49 -27.41
C VAL A 262 -3.30 3.48 -26.73
N ILE A 263 -4.28 4.13 -27.36
CA ILE A 263 -5.67 4.11 -26.91
C ILE A 263 -6.42 3.07 -27.73
N VAL A 264 -7.17 2.21 -27.03
CA VAL A 264 -8.01 1.17 -27.61
C VAL A 264 -9.47 1.56 -27.40
N ALA A 265 -10.28 1.46 -28.45
CA ALA A 265 -11.71 1.73 -28.40
C ALA A 265 -12.51 0.54 -28.92
N LEU A 266 -13.70 0.37 -28.37
CA LEU A 266 -14.67 -0.63 -28.79
C LEU A 266 -15.29 -0.22 -30.12
N GLU A 267 -15.51 -1.20 -30.99
CA GLU A 267 -16.28 -1.07 -32.22
C GLU A 267 -17.35 -2.15 -32.23
N LYS A 268 -18.61 -1.79 -32.50
CA LYS A 268 -19.72 -2.75 -32.59
C LYS A 268 -20.23 -2.79 -34.03
N PRO A 269 -19.55 -3.51 -34.93
CA PRO A 269 -19.86 -3.48 -36.37
C PRO A 269 -21.27 -4.00 -36.72
N THR A 270 -21.91 -4.73 -35.80
CA THR A 270 -23.26 -5.28 -35.97
C THR A 270 -24.36 -4.42 -35.37
N ASP A 271 -24.03 -3.33 -34.68
CA ASP A 271 -24.98 -2.46 -33.96
C ASP A 271 -24.90 -1.01 -34.51
N PRO A 272 -25.81 -0.61 -35.42
CA PRO A 272 -25.81 0.72 -36.01
C PRO A 272 -26.06 1.87 -35.02
N GLU A 273 -26.66 1.58 -33.86
CA GLU A 273 -26.96 2.57 -32.83
C GLU A 273 -25.81 2.72 -31.82
N ALA A 274 -24.79 1.86 -31.90
CA ALA A 274 -23.63 1.95 -31.04
C ALA A 274 -22.76 3.17 -31.40
N VAL A 275 -22.12 3.74 -30.38
CA VAL A 275 -21.15 4.81 -30.56
C VAL A 275 -19.98 4.29 -31.41
N PRO A 276 -19.65 4.94 -32.55
CA PRO A 276 -18.51 4.53 -33.37
C PRO A 276 -17.21 4.58 -32.57
N GLY A 277 -16.36 3.58 -32.70
CA GLY A 277 -15.07 3.54 -32.02
C GLY A 277 -14.16 4.72 -32.41
N THR A 278 -14.32 5.25 -33.63
CA THR A 278 -13.64 6.47 -34.08
C THR A 278 -14.01 7.70 -33.24
N ASP A 279 -15.28 7.82 -32.85
CA ASP A 279 -15.77 8.95 -32.06
C ASP A 279 -15.26 8.88 -30.62
N LEU A 280 -15.14 7.66 -30.08
CA LEU A 280 -14.52 7.39 -28.78
C LEU A 280 -13.02 7.74 -28.80
N LEU A 281 -12.30 7.39 -29.86
CA LEU A 281 -10.89 7.77 -30.03
C LEU A 281 -10.72 9.29 -30.19
N ASP A 282 -11.61 9.95 -30.93
CA ASP A 282 -11.62 11.41 -31.07
C ASP A 282 -11.94 12.11 -29.73
N TYR A 283 -12.83 11.52 -28.94
CA TYR A 283 -13.10 11.98 -27.57
C TYR A 283 -11.87 11.88 -26.68
N ALA A 284 -11.15 10.75 -26.70
CA ALA A 284 -9.89 10.59 -25.97
C ALA A 284 -8.86 11.67 -26.37
N VAL A 285 -8.70 11.97 -27.67
CA VAL A 285 -7.80 13.05 -28.12
C VAL A 285 -8.21 14.42 -27.58
N ARG A 286 -9.52 14.73 -27.52
CA ARG A 286 -10.01 15.99 -26.92
C ARG A 286 -9.71 16.04 -25.42
N LEU A 287 -9.90 14.93 -24.71
CA LEU A 287 -9.54 14.81 -23.29
C LEU A 287 -8.04 15.00 -23.07
N GLY A 288 -7.19 14.42 -23.93
CA GLY A 288 -5.74 14.57 -23.88
C GLY A 288 -5.27 16.02 -23.98
N LYS A 289 -5.88 16.80 -24.88
CA LYS A 289 -5.61 18.24 -24.98
C LYS A 289 -6.01 19.00 -23.71
N ALA A 290 -7.12 18.62 -23.07
CA ALA A 290 -7.53 19.21 -21.81
C ALA A 290 -6.59 18.81 -20.64
N ALA A 291 -6.09 17.57 -20.65
CA ALA A 291 -5.08 17.11 -19.70
C ALA A 291 -3.75 17.86 -19.85
N ASP A 292 -3.26 18.09 -21.07
CA ASP A 292 -2.06 18.91 -21.33
C ASP A 292 -2.22 20.33 -20.74
N GLN A 293 -3.40 20.93 -20.89
CA GLN A 293 -3.70 22.26 -20.31
C GLN A 293 -3.70 22.23 -18.79
N LEU A 294 -4.34 21.22 -18.18
CA LEU A 294 -4.39 21.05 -16.73
C LEU A 294 -3.01 20.81 -16.13
N ALA A 295 -2.16 20.03 -16.80
CA ALA A 295 -0.79 19.78 -16.35
C ALA A 295 0.07 21.06 -16.36
N ALA A 296 -0.21 22.01 -17.27
CA ALA A 296 0.52 23.28 -17.34
C ALA A 296 0.08 24.30 -16.27
N GLU A 297 -0.96 24.03 -15.48
CA GLU A 297 -1.45 24.98 -14.46
C GLU A 297 -0.50 25.06 -13.24
N THR A 298 -0.39 26.26 -12.67
CA THR A 298 0.29 26.50 -11.39
C THR A 298 -0.62 27.36 -10.49
N PRO A 299 -1.06 26.86 -9.32
CA PRO A 299 -0.76 25.56 -8.72
C PRO A 299 -1.37 24.38 -9.50
N LEU A 300 -0.85 23.17 -9.27
CA LEU A 300 -1.39 21.94 -9.86
C LEU A 300 -2.88 21.77 -9.51
N PRO A 301 -3.70 21.25 -10.44
CA PRO A 301 -5.14 21.12 -10.23
C PRO A 301 -5.45 20.04 -9.19
N THR A 302 -6.49 20.28 -8.39
CA THR A 302 -7.06 19.27 -7.50
C THR A 302 -7.91 18.27 -8.31
N ALA A 303 -8.19 17.09 -7.76
CA ALA A 303 -9.07 16.10 -8.41
C ALA A 303 -10.43 16.68 -8.81
N ALA A 304 -11.05 17.51 -7.95
CA ALA A 304 -12.32 18.17 -8.26
C ALA A 304 -12.21 19.16 -9.43
N ARG A 305 -11.09 19.90 -9.54
CA ARG A 305 -10.84 20.82 -10.66
C ARG A 305 -10.58 20.06 -11.95
N THR A 306 -9.80 18.98 -11.89
CA THR A 306 -9.58 18.06 -13.01
C THR A 306 -10.92 17.53 -13.52
N GLU A 307 -11.75 16.97 -12.65
CA GLU A 307 -13.06 16.45 -13.02
C GLU A 307 -13.91 17.54 -13.68
N ALA A 308 -14.09 18.68 -13.00
CA ALA A 308 -14.89 19.78 -13.53
C ALA A 308 -14.44 20.21 -14.93
N ARG A 309 -13.12 20.28 -15.18
CA ARG A 309 -12.57 20.64 -16.49
C ARG A 309 -12.79 19.55 -17.53
N LEU A 310 -12.50 18.29 -17.22
CA LEU A 310 -12.66 17.18 -18.17
C LEU A 310 -14.13 16.95 -18.55
N ARG A 311 -15.07 17.18 -17.63
CA ARG A 311 -16.51 17.11 -17.88
C ARG A 311 -17.01 18.18 -18.87
N THR A 312 -16.25 19.25 -19.10
CA THR A 312 -16.59 20.23 -20.15
C THR A 312 -16.31 19.73 -21.56
N VAL A 313 -15.52 18.66 -21.72
CA VAL A 313 -15.22 18.07 -23.02
C VAL A 313 -16.45 17.29 -23.51
N ARG A 314 -16.98 17.67 -24.67
CA ARG A 314 -18.18 17.05 -25.26
C ARG A 314 -18.03 15.54 -25.41
N LEU A 315 -18.87 14.83 -24.66
CA LEU A 315 -19.08 13.39 -24.74
C LEU A 315 -19.78 13.04 -26.08
N PRO A 316 -19.35 11.97 -26.79
CA PRO A 316 -20.07 11.46 -27.94
C PRO A 316 -21.52 11.09 -27.58
N GLN A 317 -22.46 11.28 -28.51
CA GLN A 317 -23.85 10.92 -28.28
C GLN A 317 -23.96 9.40 -28.08
N GLY A 318 -24.71 8.97 -27.07
CA GLY A 318 -24.88 7.56 -26.72
C GLY A 318 -23.74 6.96 -25.89
N ALA A 319 -22.63 7.68 -25.65
CA ALA A 319 -21.55 7.19 -24.80
C ALA A 319 -21.92 7.34 -23.31
N ALA A 320 -21.48 6.38 -22.49
CA ALA A 320 -21.65 6.44 -21.05
C ALA A 320 -20.62 7.39 -20.41
N GLU A 321 -21.00 8.02 -19.30
CA GLU A 321 -20.07 8.82 -18.51
C GLU A 321 -19.07 7.93 -17.75
N LEU A 322 -17.79 8.25 -17.86
CA LEU A 322 -16.73 7.57 -17.12
C LEU A 322 -16.64 8.09 -15.67
N PRO A 323 -16.33 7.23 -14.70
CA PRO A 323 -15.93 7.67 -13.36
C PRO A 323 -14.75 8.65 -13.42
N ALA A 324 -14.73 9.64 -12.52
CA ALA A 324 -13.76 10.75 -12.54
C ALA A 324 -12.29 10.28 -12.64
N GLU A 325 -11.92 9.26 -11.87
CA GLU A 325 -10.57 8.68 -11.87
C GLU A 325 -10.21 8.06 -13.23
N ARG A 326 -11.12 7.28 -13.82
CA ARG A 326 -10.91 6.67 -15.14
C ARG A 326 -10.87 7.71 -16.25
N LEU A 327 -11.70 8.76 -16.15
CA LEU A 327 -11.69 9.88 -17.07
C LEU A 327 -10.35 10.61 -17.06
N ALA A 328 -9.78 10.84 -15.87
CA ALA A 328 -8.46 11.46 -15.72
C ALA A 328 -7.33 10.56 -16.26
N LEU A 329 -7.37 9.25 -16.00
CA LEU A 329 -6.40 8.29 -16.54
C LEU A 329 -6.46 8.21 -18.07
N LEU A 330 -7.65 8.15 -18.66
CA LEU A 330 -7.83 8.18 -20.11
C LEU A 330 -7.32 9.49 -20.71
N ALA A 331 -7.65 10.63 -20.08
CA ALA A 331 -7.19 11.93 -20.53
C ALA A 331 -5.66 12.03 -20.49
N ALA A 332 -5.02 11.60 -19.40
CA ALA A 332 -3.57 11.57 -19.29
C ALA A 332 -2.91 10.65 -20.33
N ALA A 333 -3.44 9.43 -20.54
CA ALA A 333 -2.92 8.51 -21.54
C ALA A 333 -3.07 9.04 -22.98
N ALA A 334 -4.08 9.86 -23.24
CA ALA A 334 -4.28 10.52 -24.53
C ALA A 334 -3.53 11.87 -24.66
N SER A 335 -2.79 12.29 -23.62
CA SER A 335 -2.05 13.55 -23.57
C SER A 335 -0.62 13.40 -24.11
N ARG A 336 0.10 14.52 -24.23
CA ARG A 336 1.53 14.52 -24.60
C ARG A 336 2.43 14.83 -23.42
N THR A 337 1.95 15.61 -22.46
CA THR A 337 2.76 16.14 -21.36
C THR A 337 2.13 15.92 -20.00
N ALA A 338 1.00 15.20 -19.91
CA ALA A 338 0.29 15.01 -18.66
C ALA A 338 0.32 13.53 -18.20
N ALA A 339 0.34 13.36 -16.90
CA ALA A 339 0.14 12.12 -16.20
C ALA A 339 -1.02 12.28 -15.20
N ALA A 340 -1.63 11.17 -14.82
CA ALA A 340 -2.68 11.14 -13.81
C ALA A 340 -2.37 10.11 -12.73
N ASN A 341 -2.88 10.33 -11.52
CA ASN A 341 -2.81 9.36 -10.44
C ASN A 341 -4.16 8.70 -10.17
N GLY A 342 -4.16 7.65 -9.34
CA GLY A 342 -5.37 6.92 -8.95
C GLY A 342 -6.41 7.73 -8.14
N ARG A 343 -6.17 9.02 -7.88
CA ARG A 343 -7.15 9.93 -7.25
C ARG A 343 -7.82 10.87 -8.25
N GLY A 344 -7.48 10.77 -9.54
CA GLY A 344 -7.96 11.69 -10.57
C GLY A 344 -7.26 13.04 -10.59
N GLU A 345 -6.08 13.18 -9.99
CA GLU A 345 -5.26 14.41 -10.09
C GLU A 345 -4.41 14.34 -11.37
N ILE A 346 -4.37 15.43 -12.15
CA ILE A 346 -3.52 15.56 -13.34
C ILE A 346 -2.29 16.40 -13.00
N TYR A 347 -1.13 15.98 -13.48
CA TYR A 347 0.16 16.63 -13.26
C TYR A 347 1.08 16.45 -14.48
N PRO A 348 2.13 17.27 -14.66
CA PRO A 348 3.12 17.07 -15.74
C PRO A 348 3.77 15.69 -15.74
N ASP A 349 3.90 15.06 -16.90
CA ASP A 349 4.76 13.89 -17.06
C ASP A 349 6.23 14.29 -16.81
N GLY A 350 6.92 13.55 -15.94
CA GLY A 350 8.23 13.97 -15.42
C GLY A 350 8.15 15.09 -14.38
N LEU A 351 7.06 15.16 -13.59
CA LEU A 351 6.85 16.17 -12.54
C LEU A 351 8.13 16.43 -11.72
N ASP A 352 8.50 17.71 -11.57
CA ASP A 352 9.63 18.13 -10.74
C ASP A 352 9.52 17.50 -9.33
N PRO A 353 10.49 16.67 -8.90
CA PRO A 353 10.49 16.04 -7.59
C PRO A 353 10.27 17.04 -6.44
N ARG A 354 10.73 18.29 -6.59
CA ARG A 354 10.47 19.36 -5.61
C ARG A 354 8.99 19.67 -5.49
N LEU A 355 8.30 19.88 -6.62
CA LEU A 355 6.85 20.15 -6.64
C LEU A 355 6.06 18.96 -6.09
N ALA A 356 6.47 17.73 -6.43
CA ALA A 356 5.87 16.52 -5.89
C ALA A 356 5.97 16.46 -4.35
N LEU A 357 7.14 16.81 -3.81
CA LEU A 357 7.39 16.91 -2.37
C LEU A 357 6.56 18.01 -1.70
N GLU A 358 6.44 19.19 -2.33
CA GLU A 358 5.61 20.30 -1.84
C GLU A 358 4.14 19.87 -1.69
N GLN A 359 3.59 19.17 -2.69
CA GLN A 359 2.22 18.65 -2.66
C GLN A 359 2.01 17.54 -1.62
N MET A 360 3.08 16.87 -1.21
CA MET A 360 3.05 15.79 -0.22
C MET A 360 3.54 16.22 1.16
N ALA A 361 3.89 17.49 1.37
CA ALA A 361 4.50 17.98 2.61
C ALA A 361 3.68 17.60 3.85
N SER A 362 2.35 17.73 3.77
CA SER A 362 1.43 17.36 4.85
C SER A 362 1.37 15.85 5.13
N SER A 363 1.49 15.00 4.10
CA SER A 363 1.50 13.55 4.27
C SER A 363 2.85 12.99 4.72
N LEU A 364 3.95 13.66 4.37
CA LEU A 364 5.31 13.21 4.69
C LEU A 364 5.74 13.64 6.10
N GLY A 365 5.18 14.73 6.63
CA GLY A 365 5.44 15.19 7.99
C GLY A 365 4.83 14.33 9.12
N VAL A 366 3.98 13.34 8.80
CA VAL A 366 3.28 12.48 9.78
C VAL A 366 4.03 11.15 10.02
N VAL A 367 5.16 10.93 9.36
CA VAL A 367 5.90 9.68 9.44
C VAL A 367 6.55 9.54 10.83
N ARG A 368 6.09 8.57 11.63
CA ARG A 368 6.55 8.33 13.01
C ARG A 368 7.79 7.43 13.13
N HIS A 369 8.10 6.68 12.09
CA HIS A 369 9.27 5.80 12.01
C HIS A 369 10.22 6.35 10.94
N GLY A 370 11.51 6.49 11.24
CA GLY A 370 12.49 7.00 10.29
C GLY A 370 12.35 6.32 8.91
N MET A 371 12.31 7.12 7.85
CA MET A 371 12.12 6.65 6.48
C MET A 371 13.43 6.78 5.71
N ASN A 372 13.96 5.69 5.17
CA ASN A 372 15.17 5.80 4.37
C ASN A 372 14.91 6.57 3.04
N PRO A 373 15.95 7.07 2.35
CA PRO A 373 15.78 7.85 1.12
C PRO A 373 14.98 7.12 0.02
N GLU A 374 15.14 5.82 -0.11
CA GLU A 374 14.42 5.03 -1.13
C GLU A 374 12.95 4.83 -0.78
N GLN A 375 12.62 4.66 0.50
CA GLN A 375 11.24 4.62 0.98
C GLN A 375 10.53 5.96 0.77
N LEU A 376 11.23 7.08 0.95
CA LEU A 376 10.70 8.41 0.67
C LEU A 376 10.38 8.55 -0.83
N LYS A 377 11.34 8.23 -1.69
CA LYS A 377 11.14 8.23 -3.15
C LYS A 377 10.00 7.29 -3.57
N ALA A 378 9.93 6.10 -3.00
CA ALA A 378 8.87 5.12 -3.27
C ALA A 378 7.49 5.66 -2.86
N ARG A 379 7.39 6.37 -1.73
CA ARG A 379 6.13 6.98 -1.28
C ARG A 379 5.69 8.11 -2.19
N VAL A 380 6.62 8.93 -2.70
CA VAL A 380 6.29 9.94 -3.71
C VAL A 380 5.83 9.28 -5.01
N ARG A 381 6.56 8.27 -5.49
CA ARG A 381 6.18 7.49 -6.68
C ARG A 381 4.83 6.78 -6.53
N ALA A 382 4.44 6.39 -5.33
CA ALA A 382 3.12 5.80 -5.08
C ALA A 382 1.96 6.77 -5.35
N ARG A 383 2.14 8.08 -5.13
CA ARG A 383 1.13 9.10 -5.49
C ARG A 383 1.35 9.68 -6.88
N TYR A 384 2.61 9.83 -7.31
CA TYR A 384 3.00 10.36 -8.61
C TYR A 384 3.90 9.35 -9.33
N PRO A 385 3.32 8.31 -9.97
CA PRO A 385 4.10 7.26 -10.65
C PRO A 385 5.06 7.79 -11.72
N ARG A 386 4.68 8.91 -12.37
CA ARG A 386 5.43 9.57 -13.44
C ARG A 386 6.20 10.81 -12.97
N VAL A 387 6.68 10.81 -11.73
CA VAL A 387 7.57 11.86 -11.21
C VAL A 387 8.96 11.79 -11.88
N GLY A 388 9.59 12.94 -12.10
CA GLY A 388 10.93 13.03 -12.66
C GLY A 388 12.00 12.33 -11.81
N ALA A 389 13.19 12.15 -12.39
CA ALA A 389 14.29 11.49 -11.70
C ALA A 389 14.69 12.26 -10.44
N PHE A 390 14.75 11.55 -9.31
CA PHE A 390 15.34 12.09 -8.09
C PHE A 390 16.86 12.13 -8.23
N PRO A 391 17.53 13.07 -7.54
CA PRO A 391 18.98 13.07 -7.46
C PRO A 391 19.52 11.73 -6.95
N GLU A 392 20.52 11.20 -7.63
CA GLU A 392 21.26 10.03 -7.17
C GLU A 392 22.22 10.44 -6.05
N SER A 393 22.43 9.54 -5.08
CA SER A 393 23.38 9.77 -4.00
C SER A 393 24.38 8.62 -3.98
N PRO A 394 25.70 8.89 -3.86
CA PRO A 394 26.68 7.84 -3.76
C PRO A 394 26.40 6.93 -2.54
N PRO A 395 26.57 5.60 -2.68
CA PRO A 395 26.34 4.68 -1.57
C PRO A 395 27.22 5.04 -0.37
N GLY A 396 26.63 5.13 0.82
CA GLY A 396 27.33 5.41 2.08
C GLY A 396 27.61 6.90 2.39
N LYS A 397 27.10 7.84 1.57
CA LYS A 397 27.18 9.29 1.86
C LYS A 397 25.80 9.88 2.15
N GLU A 398 25.79 11.00 2.89
CA GLU A 398 24.57 11.77 3.13
C GLU A 398 23.94 12.21 1.79
N PRO A 399 22.62 12.05 1.60
CA PRO A 399 21.94 12.45 0.36
C PRO A 399 21.73 13.97 0.31
N ALA A 400 22.83 14.72 0.18
CA ALA A 400 22.86 16.18 0.28
C ALA A 400 21.92 16.87 -0.71
N GLU A 401 21.83 16.36 -1.94
CA GLU A 401 20.94 16.92 -2.97
C GLU A 401 19.46 16.69 -2.65
N LEU A 402 19.11 15.52 -2.10
CA LEU A 402 17.76 15.23 -1.62
C LEU A 402 17.40 16.06 -0.39
N ASN A 403 18.36 16.30 0.51
CA ASN A 403 18.20 17.20 1.66
C ASN A 403 17.93 18.65 1.20
N ALA A 404 18.65 19.10 0.18
CA ALA A 404 18.43 20.42 -0.42
C ALA A 404 17.03 20.53 -1.06
N LEU A 405 16.55 19.48 -1.74
CA LEU A 405 15.21 19.42 -2.30
C LEU A 405 14.13 19.46 -1.21
N LEU A 406 14.25 18.67 -0.15
CA LEU A 406 13.32 18.66 0.98
C LEU A 406 13.23 20.04 1.65
N LYS A 407 14.37 20.70 1.84
CA LYS A 407 14.43 22.06 2.39
C LYS A 407 13.74 23.08 1.48
N LYS A 408 14.00 23.03 0.16
CA LYS A 408 13.34 23.91 -0.81
C LYS A 408 11.83 23.68 -0.87
N ALA A 409 11.40 22.42 -0.77
CA ALA A 409 10.00 22.02 -0.76
C ALA A 409 9.26 22.28 0.57
N GLY A 410 9.95 22.82 1.59
CA GLY A 410 9.37 23.07 2.90
C GLY A 410 8.95 21.80 3.67
N VAL A 411 9.47 20.63 3.29
CA VAL A 411 9.13 19.36 3.94
C VAL A 411 9.93 19.24 5.24
N PRO A 412 9.29 19.07 6.40
CA PRO A 412 9.95 19.14 7.70
C PRO A 412 10.64 17.81 8.08
N LEU A 413 11.46 17.26 7.19
CA LEU A 413 12.25 16.04 7.43
C LEU A 413 13.75 16.38 7.53
N VAL A 414 14.44 15.73 8.46
CA VAL A 414 15.91 15.84 8.64
C VAL A 414 16.51 14.46 8.55
N PHE A 415 17.62 14.35 7.84
CA PHE A 415 18.35 13.09 7.70
C PHE A 415 19.18 12.81 8.96
N ALA A 416 18.88 11.72 9.65
CA ALA A 416 19.64 11.19 10.77
C ALA A 416 20.74 10.26 10.24
N GLN A 417 21.99 10.74 10.20
CA GLN A 417 23.11 9.99 9.63
C GLN A 417 23.36 8.64 10.32
N GLU A 418 23.19 8.56 11.65
CA GLU A 418 23.43 7.34 12.43
C GLU A 418 22.52 6.18 12.04
N GLN A 419 21.28 6.47 11.62
CA GLN A 419 20.27 5.48 11.28
C GLN A 419 20.05 5.37 9.77
N GLY A 420 20.62 6.30 8.98
CA GLY A 420 20.40 6.38 7.53
C GLY A 420 18.96 6.69 7.13
N THR A 421 18.19 7.38 7.99
CA THR A 421 16.77 7.64 7.77
C THR A 421 16.40 9.12 7.92
N TYR A 422 15.34 9.53 7.25
CA TYR A 422 14.65 10.80 7.44
C TYR A 422 13.69 10.69 8.62
N GLU A 423 13.88 11.55 9.60
CA GLU A 423 12.97 11.73 10.72
C GLU A 423 12.29 13.09 10.60
N PRO A 424 11.06 13.26 11.14
CA PRO A 424 10.49 14.58 11.34
C PRO A 424 11.51 15.44 12.06
N ARG A 425 11.79 16.63 11.52
CA ARG A 425 12.56 17.65 12.21
C ARG A 425 11.91 17.78 13.59
N ARG A 426 12.68 17.54 14.66
CA ARG A 426 12.28 17.88 16.04
C ARG A 426 12.15 19.41 16.12
N MET A 427 11.12 19.94 15.49
CA MET A 427 10.65 21.28 15.67
C MET A 427 9.78 21.23 16.91
N PHE A 428 10.20 21.95 17.95
CA PHE A 428 9.23 22.48 18.89
C PHE A 428 8.09 23.11 18.07
N PRO A 429 6.84 22.65 18.23
CA PRO A 429 5.79 22.98 17.29
C PRO A 429 5.46 24.46 17.41
N THR A 430 5.89 25.24 16.40
CA THR A 430 5.18 26.45 16.02
C THR A 430 4.24 26.04 14.91
N ILE A 431 3.03 25.61 15.27
CA ILE A 431 1.97 25.33 14.30
C ILE A 431 0.96 26.46 14.39
N LEU A 432 0.95 27.30 13.37
CA LEU A 432 -0.22 28.03 12.92
C LEU A 432 -1.14 27.01 12.20
N PRO A 433 -2.41 26.85 12.58
CA PRO A 433 -3.44 26.37 11.69
C PRO A 433 -4.12 27.56 11.03
N SER A 434 -4.11 27.57 9.70
CA SER A 434 -4.99 28.40 8.90
C SER A 434 -6.45 28.02 9.18
N SER A 435 -7.17 28.90 9.86
CA SER A 435 -8.56 29.22 9.53
C SER A 435 -8.61 30.74 9.57
N ARG A 436 -9.15 31.35 8.52
CA ARG A 436 -9.37 32.80 8.50
C ARG A 436 -10.24 33.17 9.70
N SER A 437 -9.60 33.62 10.77
CA SER A 437 -10.16 34.34 11.90
C SER A 437 -8.99 35.08 12.55
N LEU A 438 -8.80 36.32 12.13
CA LEU A 438 -7.92 37.28 12.78
C LEU A 438 -8.46 37.55 14.19
N VAL A 439 -7.79 37.09 15.23
CA VAL A 439 -7.70 37.80 16.53
C VAL A 439 -6.35 37.46 17.16
N GLY A 440 -5.59 38.50 17.48
CA GLY A 440 -4.22 38.40 17.99
C GLY A 440 -4.12 38.03 19.47
N SER A 441 -2.90 37.62 19.83
CA SER A 441 -2.12 38.04 21.01
C SER A 441 -1.23 36.90 21.48
N SER A 442 0.08 37.11 21.41
CA SER A 442 1.09 36.29 22.07
C SER A 442 1.00 36.44 23.60
N PRO A 443 1.43 35.41 24.34
CA PRO A 443 2.42 35.66 25.39
C PRO A 443 3.68 34.83 25.17
N SER A 444 4.82 35.46 25.40
CA SER A 444 6.15 34.87 25.43
C SER A 444 6.32 33.99 26.68
N GLY A 445 6.07 32.69 26.53
CA GLY A 445 6.44 31.65 27.50
C GLY A 445 7.44 30.65 26.93
N SER A 446 8.13 29.89 27.80
CA SER A 446 9.06 28.82 27.41
C SER A 446 8.31 27.71 26.64
N ALA A 447 9.02 26.83 25.92
CA ALA A 447 8.39 25.81 25.07
C ALA A 447 7.43 24.88 25.83
N GLY A 448 7.68 24.61 27.12
CA GLY A 448 6.78 23.82 27.97
C GLY A 448 5.48 24.55 28.35
N ASP A 449 5.54 25.87 28.54
CA ASP A 449 4.37 26.68 28.91
C ASP A 449 3.38 26.83 27.73
N ARG A 450 3.89 26.77 26.50
CA ARG A 450 3.06 26.86 25.29
C ARG A 450 2.24 25.61 25.03
N GLU A 451 2.80 24.42 25.21
CA GLU A 451 2.05 23.15 25.10
C GLU A 451 0.96 23.05 26.18
N PHE A 452 1.27 23.51 27.39
CA PHE A 452 0.32 23.63 28.50
C PHE A 452 -0.85 24.55 28.13
N THR A 453 -0.54 25.74 27.63
CA THR A 453 -1.53 26.76 27.27
C THR A 453 -2.38 26.34 26.05
N ASP A 454 -1.79 25.64 25.07
CA ASP A 454 -2.51 25.15 23.89
C ASP A 454 -3.49 24.02 24.25
N PHE A 455 -3.08 23.08 25.10
CA PHE A 455 -3.96 22.04 25.63
C PHE A 455 -5.18 22.66 26.34
N GLU A 456 -4.93 23.59 27.28
CA GLU A 456 -6.02 24.24 28.01
C GLU A 456 -6.94 25.06 27.10
N ARG A 457 -6.38 25.74 26.08
CA ARG A 457 -7.16 26.48 25.10
C ARG A 457 -8.09 25.57 24.32
N ARG A 458 -7.62 24.40 23.87
CA ARG A 458 -8.44 23.43 23.12
C ARG A 458 -9.54 22.83 23.98
N MET A 459 -9.25 22.57 25.25
CA MET A 459 -10.26 22.10 26.21
C MET A 459 -11.32 23.18 26.49
N ALA A 460 -10.90 24.44 26.67
CA ALA A 460 -11.83 25.55 26.83
C ALA A 460 -12.69 25.79 25.57
N LEU A 461 -12.10 25.65 24.38
CA LEU A 461 -12.84 25.74 23.11
C LEU A 461 -13.86 24.60 22.99
N SER A 462 -13.45 23.36 23.27
CA SER A 462 -14.34 22.19 23.25
C SER A 462 -15.50 22.35 24.22
N SER A 463 -15.25 22.90 25.43
CA SER A 463 -16.30 23.22 26.39
C SER A 463 -17.32 24.22 25.83
N ARG A 464 -16.85 25.32 25.22
CA ARG A 464 -17.71 26.36 24.61
C ARG A 464 -18.51 25.84 23.41
N GLU A 465 -17.87 25.05 22.56
CA GLU A 465 -18.46 24.50 21.33
C GLU A 465 -19.25 23.20 21.58
N ARG A 466 -19.30 22.71 22.82
CA ARG A 466 -19.98 21.46 23.20
C ARG A 466 -19.45 20.29 22.36
N GLY A 467 -18.14 20.28 22.15
CA GLY A 467 -17.43 19.33 21.30
C GLY A 467 -17.27 17.96 21.95
N PHE A 468 -17.11 16.93 21.11
CA PHE A 468 -16.59 15.65 21.52
C PHE A 468 -15.07 15.60 21.30
N VAL A 469 -14.30 15.23 22.32
CA VAL A 469 -12.83 15.13 22.22
C VAL A 469 -12.35 13.85 22.87
N THR A 470 -11.55 13.08 22.13
CA THR A 470 -10.83 11.94 22.69
C THR A 470 -9.52 12.42 23.28
N LEU A 471 -9.32 12.17 24.56
CA LEU A 471 -8.14 12.52 25.33
C LEU A 471 -7.30 11.27 25.53
N ALA A 472 -6.00 11.39 25.29
CA ALA A 472 -5.07 10.29 25.50
C ALA A 472 -3.97 10.67 26.48
N VAL A 473 -3.80 9.85 27.50
CA VAL A 473 -2.85 10.07 28.62
C VAL A 473 -1.98 8.84 28.82
N ASN A 474 -0.76 9.03 29.31
CA ASN A 474 0.07 7.91 29.73
C ASN A 474 -0.68 7.08 30.78
N TYR A 475 -0.73 5.76 30.62
CA TYR A 475 -1.46 4.85 31.52
C TYR A 475 -1.07 5.02 33.00
N ARG A 476 0.19 5.37 33.29
CA ARG A 476 0.67 5.61 34.66
C ARG A 476 0.06 6.85 35.32
N LEU A 477 -0.46 7.78 34.52
CA LEU A 477 -1.02 9.06 34.96
C LEU A 477 -2.54 9.13 34.76
N TYR A 478 -3.18 8.01 34.41
CA TYR A 478 -4.59 7.99 34.05
C TYR A 478 -5.49 8.47 35.19
N LEU A 479 -5.30 7.95 36.41
CA LEU A 479 -6.07 8.38 37.60
C LEU A 479 -5.79 9.84 37.96
N ASP A 480 -4.52 10.26 37.93
CA ASP A 480 -4.12 11.65 38.21
C ASP A 480 -4.75 12.61 37.18
N ALA A 481 -4.88 12.19 35.92
CA ALA A 481 -5.49 12.99 34.86
C ALA A 481 -7.01 13.11 35.01
N ILE A 482 -7.71 12.07 35.50
CA ILE A 482 -9.15 12.15 35.81
C ILE A 482 -9.39 13.26 36.83
N ALA A 483 -8.64 13.24 37.94
CA ALA A 483 -8.75 14.25 38.99
C ALA A 483 -8.41 15.65 38.47
N ALA A 484 -7.30 15.79 37.72
CA ALA A 484 -6.87 17.09 37.18
C ALA A 484 -7.87 17.68 36.18
N LEU A 485 -8.43 16.87 35.27
CA LEU A 485 -9.38 17.33 34.26
C LEU A 485 -10.72 17.74 34.87
N SER A 486 -11.25 16.94 35.79
CA SER A 486 -12.51 17.24 36.48
C SER A 486 -12.39 18.53 37.30
N ALA A 487 -11.34 18.68 38.10
CA ALA A 487 -11.10 19.88 38.90
C ALA A 487 -10.87 21.14 38.05
N ARG A 488 -10.09 21.04 36.97
CA ARG A 488 -9.70 22.20 36.16
C ARG A 488 -10.81 22.72 35.23
N PHE A 489 -11.64 21.82 34.71
CA PHE A 489 -12.64 22.14 33.69
C PHE A 489 -14.08 21.94 34.14
N GLY A 490 -14.31 21.50 35.39
CA GLY A 490 -15.64 21.30 35.96
C GLY A 490 -16.45 20.21 35.25
N ALA A 491 -15.76 19.20 34.70
CA ALA A 491 -16.43 18.07 34.05
C ALA A 491 -16.79 17.00 35.08
N GLU A 492 -18.01 16.49 34.99
CA GLU A 492 -18.48 15.36 35.79
C GLU A 492 -17.87 14.07 35.25
N VAL A 493 -17.28 13.27 36.13
CA VAL A 493 -16.66 11.99 35.76
C VAL A 493 -17.75 10.94 35.62
N LEU A 494 -17.87 10.38 34.42
CA LEU A 494 -18.79 9.29 34.11
C LEU A 494 -17.99 8.00 33.89
N ASP A 495 -18.00 7.12 34.88
CA ASP A 495 -17.44 5.76 34.79
C ASP A 495 -18.45 4.83 34.11
N VAL A 496 -18.20 4.55 32.84
CA VAL A 496 -19.09 3.72 32.00
C VAL A 496 -19.16 2.29 32.51
N THR A 497 -18.07 1.74 33.05
CA THR A 497 -18.05 0.37 33.55
C THR A 497 -18.90 0.26 34.81
N ALA A 498 -18.72 1.16 35.77
CA ALA A 498 -19.48 1.16 37.02
C ALA A 498 -20.99 1.37 36.78
N GLU A 499 -21.35 2.36 35.97
CA GLU A 499 -22.74 2.69 35.63
C GLU A 499 -23.42 1.54 34.89
N LEU A 500 -22.76 0.98 33.88
CA LEU A 500 -23.32 -0.13 33.11
C LEU A 500 -23.49 -1.37 33.98
N LEU A 501 -22.53 -1.68 34.85
CA LEU A 501 -22.62 -2.83 35.74
C LEU A 501 -23.78 -2.70 36.74
N ALA A 502 -23.99 -1.50 37.30
CA ALA A 502 -25.12 -1.22 38.19
C ALA A 502 -26.47 -1.32 37.45
N ALA A 503 -26.54 -0.78 36.24
CA ALA A 503 -27.73 -0.86 35.40
C ALA A 503 -28.03 -2.32 34.98
N MET A 504 -26.99 -3.11 34.66
CA MET A 504 -27.13 -4.53 34.35
C MET A 504 -27.69 -5.32 35.53
N ARG A 505 -27.22 -5.07 36.76
CA ARG A 505 -27.76 -5.71 37.98
C ARG A 505 -29.22 -5.37 38.19
N THR A 506 -29.57 -4.08 38.13
CA THR A 506 -30.95 -3.61 38.27
C THR A 506 -31.87 -4.23 37.21
N THR A 507 -31.40 -4.30 35.97
CA THR A 507 -32.15 -4.90 34.85
C THR A 507 -32.31 -6.40 35.05
N ALA A 508 -31.26 -7.11 35.47
CA ALA A 508 -31.32 -8.54 35.77
C ALA A 508 -32.32 -8.84 36.90
N ASP A 509 -32.30 -8.07 37.98
CA ASP A 509 -33.25 -8.20 39.09
C ASP A 509 -34.69 -7.96 38.63
N SER A 510 -34.92 -6.92 37.81
CA SER A 510 -36.26 -6.61 37.27
C SER A 510 -36.82 -7.70 36.36
N LEU A 511 -35.94 -8.43 35.66
CA LEU A 511 -36.28 -9.55 34.79
C LEU A 511 -36.21 -10.90 35.52
N THR A 512 -35.93 -10.90 36.83
CA THR A 512 -35.75 -12.11 37.66
C THR A 512 -34.69 -13.06 37.09
N VAL A 513 -33.62 -12.51 36.52
CA VAL A 513 -32.48 -13.25 35.96
C VAL A 513 -31.39 -13.40 37.02
N ASP A 514 -30.98 -14.64 37.29
CA ASP A 514 -29.89 -14.93 38.23
C ASP A 514 -28.56 -14.32 37.73
N TRP A 515 -27.92 -13.50 38.58
CA TRP A 515 -26.65 -12.84 38.26
C TRP A 515 -25.53 -13.83 37.90
N SER A 516 -25.54 -15.03 38.47
CA SER A 516 -24.59 -16.09 38.11
C SER A 516 -24.74 -16.53 36.65
N LEU A 517 -25.94 -16.47 36.07
CA LEU A 517 -26.18 -16.76 34.66
C LEU A 517 -25.60 -15.66 33.76
N VAL A 518 -25.72 -14.39 34.18
CA VAL A 518 -25.09 -13.25 33.50
C VAL A 518 -23.58 -13.43 33.45
N LEU A 519 -22.95 -13.77 34.58
CA LEU A 519 -21.51 -14.02 34.66
C LEU A 519 -21.05 -15.23 33.82
N ARG A 520 -21.86 -16.29 33.73
CA ARG A 520 -21.57 -17.43 32.84
C ARG A 520 -21.64 -17.04 31.37
N SER A 521 -22.59 -16.17 31.02
CA SER A 521 -22.85 -15.72 29.64
C SER A 521 -21.78 -14.74 29.12
N ASP A 522 -21.02 -14.08 30.00
CA ASP A 522 -19.93 -13.17 29.63
C ASP A 522 -18.57 -13.87 29.45
N ARG A 523 -18.51 -15.19 29.66
CA ARG A 523 -17.26 -15.94 29.47
C ARG A 523 -16.92 -16.05 27.98
N PRO A 524 -15.63 -16.05 27.60
CA PRO A 524 -15.22 -16.22 26.19
C PRO A 524 -15.72 -17.52 25.55
N ASP A 525 -15.99 -18.56 26.35
CA ASP A 525 -16.46 -19.88 25.96
C ASP A 525 -17.99 -20.08 26.10
N ALA A 526 -18.74 -19.01 26.35
CA ALA A 526 -20.20 -19.09 26.47
C ALA A 526 -20.87 -19.54 25.17
N ALA A 527 -22.01 -20.25 25.29
CA ALA A 527 -22.78 -20.66 24.14
C ALA A 527 -23.25 -19.44 23.32
N PRO A 528 -23.31 -19.50 21.98
CA PRO A 528 -23.67 -18.35 21.14
C PRO A 528 -25.03 -17.71 21.51
N GLN A 529 -25.99 -18.53 21.95
CA GLN A 529 -27.30 -18.07 22.38
C GLN A 529 -27.24 -17.29 23.70
N ASP A 530 -26.42 -17.72 24.65
CA ASP A 530 -26.24 -17.06 25.95
C ASP A 530 -25.54 -15.71 25.78
N ALA A 531 -24.50 -15.66 24.93
CA ALA A 531 -23.84 -14.41 24.55
C ALA A 531 -24.80 -13.44 23.85
N ALA A 532 -25.69 -13.93 22.97
CA ALA A 532 -26.71 -13.11 22.32
C ALA A 532 -27.75 -12.58 23.33
N ASN A 533 -28.19 -13.42 24.28
CA ASN A 533 -29.10 -13.02 25.34
C ASN A 533 -28.46 -11.98 26.28
N LEU A 534 -27.18 -12.14 26.62
CA LEU A 534 -26.42 -11.15 27.38
C LEU A 534 -26.36 -9.80 26.67
N ARG A 535 -26.07 -9.77 25.36
CA ARG A 535 -26.09 -8.52 24.58
C ARG A 535 -27.46 -7.83 24.60
N ARG A 536 -28.57 -8.59 24.60
CA ARG A 536 -29.93 -8.03 24.74
C ARG A 536 -30.16 -7.42 26.12
N LEU A 537 -29.72 -8.10 27.18
CA LEU A 537 -29.79 -7.57 28.55
C LEU A 537 -28.97 -6.28 28.67
N VAL A 538 -27.73 -6.28 28.15
CA VAL A 538 -26.87 -5.09 28.13
C VAL A 538 -27.51 -3.96 27.32
N ALA A 539 -28.14 -4.26 26.18
CA ALA A 539 -28.84 -3.27 25.38
C ALA A 539 -29.97 -2.56 26.13
N LEU A 540 -30.73 -3.31 26.96
CA LEU A 540 -31.77 -2.76 27.82
C LEU A 540 -31.16 -1.92 28.96
N ALA A 541 -30.14 -2.46 29.63
CA ALA A 541 -29.47 -1.79 30.74
C ALA A 541 -28.76 -0.49 30.33
N ALA A 542 -28.14 -0.47 29.14
CA ALA A 542 -27.37 0.67 28.66
C ALA A 542 -28.24 1.87 28.22
N ALA A 543 -29.56 1.70 28.06
CA ALA A 543 -30.44 2.75 27.52
C ALA A 543 -30.34 4.07 28.31
N GLY A 544 -30.41 4.01 29.65
CA GLY A 544 -30.29 5.19 30.50
C GLY A 544 -28.89 5.81 30.47
N LEU A 545 -27.84 4.98 30.38
CA LEU A 545 -26.45 5.45 30.24
C LEU A 545 -26.24 6.17 28.89
N GLU A 546 -26.76 5.62 27.80
CA GLU A 546 -26.67 6.24 26.48
C GLU A 546 -27.46 7.54 26.40
N GLU A 547 -28.62 7.61 27.05
CA GLU A 547 -29.39 8.84 27.18
C GLU A 547 -28.62 9.90 27.96
N ARG A 548 -28.03 9.55 29.11
CA ARG A 548 -27.19 10.47 29.89
C ARG A 548 -25.99 10.95 29.07
N LEU A 549 -25.27 10.05 28.39
CA LEU A 549 -24.18 10.40 27.48
C LEU A 549 -24.60 11.39 26.39
N ALA A 550 -25.83 11.32 25.90
CA ALA A 550 -26.34 12.24 24.89
C ALA A 550 -26.84 13.57 25.49
N MET A 551 -27.60 13.50 26.58
CA MET A 551 -28.50 14.58 27.01
C MET A 551 -28.08 15.30 28.29
N ASP A 552 -27.05 14.84 29.00
CA ASP A 552 -26.60 15.49 30.23
C ASP A 552 -26.22 16.97 29.98
N PRO A 553 -26.81 17.93 30.71
CA PRO A 553 -26.53 19.35 30.53
C PRO A 553 -25.11 19.75 30.99
N GLN A 554 -24.41 18.90 31.75
CA GLN A 554 -23.05 19.16 32.22
C GLN A 554 -21.99 18.57 31.26
N PRO A 555 -20.78 19.13 31.20
CA PRO A 555 -19.65 18.50 30.51
C PRO A 555 -19.30 17.16 31.17
N LEU A 556 -19.18 16.10 30.37
CA LEU A 556 -18.86 14.76 30.89
C LEU A 556 -17.43 14.36 30.52
N LEU A 557 -16.68 13.88 31.52
CA LEU A 557 -15.43 13.15 31.35
C LEU A 557 -15.74 11.65 31.40
N VAL A 558 -15.84 11.04 30.23
CA VAL A 558 -16.16 9.62 30.04
C VAL A 558 -14.89 8.79 30.23
N VAL A 559 -14.92 7.87 31.20
CA VAL A 559 -13.82 6.97 31.56
C VAL A 559 -14.30 5.52 31.53
N GLU A 560 -13.36 4.57 31.49
CA GLU A 560 -13.66 3.13 31.54
C GLU A 560 -14.70 2.66 30.51
N ALA A 561 -14.63 3.18 29.28
CA ALA A 561 -15.64 2.95 28.24
C ALA A 561 -15.49 1.62 27.47
N ALA A 562 -14.53 0.75 27.85
CA ALA A 562 -14.26 -0.53 27.20
C ALA A 562 -15.49 -1.45 27.09
N PRO A 563 -16.40 -1.54 28.08
CA PRO A 563 -17.60 -2.37 27.97
C PRO A 563 -18.51 -2.00 26.78
N LEU A 564 -18.55 -0.75 26.35
CA LEU A 564 -19.32 -0.36 25.16
C LEU A 564 -18.77 -1.03 23.90
N ALA A 565 -17.45 -1.20 23.80
CA ALA A 565 -16.84 -1.97 22.72
C ALA A 565 -17.09 -3.48 22.90
N ARG A 566 -16.96 -4.02 24.12
CA ARG A 566 -17.18 -5.45 24.38
C ARG A 566 -18.59 -5.92 24.03
N TYR A 567 -19.61 -5.11 24.31
CA TYR A 567 -21.03 -5.45 24.12
C TYR A 567 -21.67 -4.84 22.86
N ASP A 568 -20.84 -4.39 21.91
CA ASP A 568 -21.27 -3.83 20.62
C ASP A 568 -22.21 -2.61 20.72
N ARG A 569 -21.91 -1.74 21.69
CA ARG A 569 -22.60 -0.45 21.94
C ARG A 569 -21.74 0.76 21.59
N LEU A 570 -20.64 0.58 20.84
CA LEU A 570 -19.73 1.66 20.48
C LEU A 570 -20.40 2.79 19.67
N GLY A 571 -21.50 2.47 18.97
CA GLY A 571 -22.28 3.41 18.17
C GLY A 571 -22.76 4.66 18.93
N VAL A 572 -22.93 4.61 20.26
CA VAL A 572 -23.25 5.81 21.04
C VAL A 572 -22.10 6.82 21.01
N LEU A 573 -20.85 6.36 21.16
CA LEU A 573 -19.67 7.21 21.13
C LEU A 573 -19.35 7.68 19.71
N GLU A 574 -19.62 6.86 18.69
CA GLU A 574 -19.47 7.25 17.27
C GLU A 574 -20.44 8.37 16.89
N ARG A 575 -21.72 8.26 17.28
CA ARG A 575 -22.69 9.34 17.11
C ARG A 575 -22.26 10.61 17.83
N LEU A 576 -21.76 10.48 19.06
CA LEU A 576 -21.24 11.63 19.81
C LEU A 576 -19.97 12.20 19.21
N ALA A 577 -19.16 11.44 18.48
CA ALA A 577 -17.96 11.94 17.81
C ALA A 577 -18.26 12.68 16.50
N ASP A 578 -19.42 12.45 15.89
CA ASP A 578 -19.87 13.22 14.74
C ASP A 578 -20.06 14.71 15.12
N LYS A 579 -19.47 15.60 14.32
CA LYS A 579 -19.54 17.05 14.52
C LYS A 579 -20.95 17.60 14.27
N ALA A 580 -21.75 16.93 13.45
CA ALA A 580 -23.13 17.33 13.17
C ALA A 580 -24.07 17.01 14.33
N THR A 581 -23.68 16.14 15.27
CA THR A 581 -24.50 15.76 16.42
C THR A 581 -24.57 16.91 17.42
N ALA A 582 -25.78 17.45 17.60
CA ALA A 582 -26.05 18.43 18.64
C ALA A 582 -25.92 17.79 20.03
N ARG A 583 -25.26 18.49 20.96
CA ARG A 583 -25.03 18.06 22.34
C ARG A 583 -25.34 19.22 23.29
N PRO A 584 -25.92 18.98 24.48
CA PRO A 584 -26.16 20.02 25.47
C PRO A 584 -24.86 20.60 26.06
N ALA A 585 -23.83 19.76 26.21
CA ALA A 585 -22.50 20.13 26.71
C ALA A 585 -21.39 19.25 26.10
N ALA A 586 -20.14 19.53 26.45
CA ALA A 586 -18.98 18.80 25.93
C ALA A 586 -18.91 17.36 26.44
N ARG A 587 -18.27 16.50 25.65
CA ARG A 587 -18.07 15.06 25.95
C ARG A 587 -16.61 14.70 25.71
N TRP A 588 -15.91 14.34 26.77
CA TRP A 588 -14.48 14.04 26.69
C TRP A 588 -14.24 12.58 27.02
N LEU A 589 -13.75 11.81 26.06
CA LEU A 589 -13.43 10.39 26.25
C LEU A 589 -11.95 10.26 26.64
N LEU A 590 -11.66 9.89 27.88
CA LEU A 590 -10.28 9.72 28.36
C LEU A 590 -9.83 8.26 28.22
N LEU A 591 -8.69 8.05 27.58
CA LEU A 591 -8.13 6.71 27.35
C LEU A 591 -6.66 6.63 27.77
N PRO A 592 -6.27 5.58 28.51
CA PRO A 592 -4.88 5.31 28.83
C PRO A 592 -4.14 4.79 27.60
N VAL A 593 -2.90 5.22 27.41
CA VAL A 593 -1.99 4.72 26.38
C VAL A 593 -0.61 4.41 26.98
N GLU A 594 0.05 3.35 26.52
CA GLU A 594 1.38 3.01 27.03
C GLU A 594 2.43 4.03 26.55
N HIS A 595 2.58 4.24 25.24
CA HIS A 595 3.49 5.26 24.66
C HIS A 595 3.01 5.69 23.27
N GLY A 596 2.45 6.90 23.15
CA GLY A 596 2.18 7.56 21.86
C GLY A 596 1.22 6.85 20.87
N GLY A 597 0.76 5.65 21.19
CA GLY A 597 -0.14 4.83 20.38
C GLY A 597 -1.53 5.45 20.22
N MET A 598 -2.23 5.06 19.16
CA MET A 598 -3.61 5.46 18.93
C MET A 598 -4.48 4.96 20.09
N PRO A 599 -5.42 5.75 20.65
CA PRO A 599 -6.23 5.29 21.77
C PRO A 599 -7.28 4.29 21.27
N HIS A 600 -7.33 3.11 21.89
CA HIS A 600 -8.23 2.02 21.55
C HIS A 600 -9.21 1.75 22.69
N LEU A 601 -10.36 1.17 22.35
CA LEU A 601 -11.30 0.54 23.26
C LEU A 601 -11.34 -0.94 22.88
N GLU A 602 -10.78 -1.78 23.74
CA GLU A 602 -10.43 -3.18 23.38
C GLU A 602 -9.51 -3.20 22.15
N ASP A 603 -9.79 -4.06 21.16
CA ASP A 603 -9.03 -4.14 19.90
C ASP A 603 -9.51 -3.16 18.81
N ARG A 604 -10.42 -2.22 19.14
CA ARG A 604 -10.99 -1.26 18.17
C ARG A 604 -10.46 0.16 18.40
N PRO A 605 -10.10 0.92 17.34
CA PRO A 605 -9.79 2.33 17.48
C PRO A 605 -10.97 3.08 18.10
N SER A 606 -10.71 3.94 19.09
CA SER A 606 -11.76 4.77 19.69
C SER A 606 -12.30 5.80 18.69
N PRO A 607 -13.58 6.22 18.80
CA PRO A 607 -14.08 7.36 18.03
C PRO A 607 -13.19 8.58 18.24
N GLY A 608 -12.85 9.31 17.17
CA GLY A 608 -11.95 10.47 17.26
C GLY A 608 -10.47 10.15 17.49
N ALA A 609 -10.06 8.88 17.48
CA ALA A 609 -8.68 8.42 17.73
C ALA A 609 -7.58 9.13 16.90
N LEU A 610 -7.86 9.46 15.63
CA LEU A 610 -6.92 10.17 14.74
C LEU A 610 -6.66 11.62 15.17
N GLY A 611 -7.65 12.25 15.82
CA GLY A 611 -7.58 13.63 16.33
C GLY A 611 -7.40 13.71 17.84
N ALA A 612 -7.06 12.60 18.50
CA ALA A 612 -7.02 12.52 19.96
C ALA A 612 -6.02 13.53 20.55
N LEU A 613 -6.50 14.36 21.47
CA LEU A 613 -5.71 15.36 22.15
C LEU A 613 -4.86 14.69 23.24
N ARG A 614 -3.55 14.93 23.21
CA ARG A 614 -2.61 14.33 24.15
C ARG A 614 -2.47 15.19 25.39
N ILE A 615 -2.60 14.55 26.55
CA ILE A 615 -2.33 15.17 27.84
C ILE A 615 -0.85 14.97 28.15
N SER A 616 -0.11 16.06 28.33
CA SER A 616 1.32 15.98 28.66
C SER A 616 1.50 15.57 30.12
N THR A 617 2.54 14.78 30.40
CA THR A 617 2.92 14.38 31.77
C THR A 617 3.09 15.59 32.68
N LYS A 618 3.74 16.64 32.18
CA LYS A 618 3.97 17.89 32.92
C LYS A 618 2.65 18.59 33.30
N TRP A 619 1.63 18.53 32.45
CA TRP A 619 0.32 19.10 32.74
C TRP A 619 -0.37 18.41 33.91
N VAL A 620 -0.36 17.07 33.91
CA VAL A 620 -0.92 16.27 35.00
C VAL A 620 -0.14 16.50 36.30
N GLU A 621 1.19 16.47 36.25
CA GLU A 621 2.05 16.66 37.43
C GLU A 621 1.97 18.07 38.05
N ALA A 622 1.74 19.11 37.24
CA ALA A 622 1.55 20.47 37.74
C ALA A 622 0.23 20.63 38.50
N HIS A 623 -0.84 20.05 37.96
CA HIS A 623 -2.17 20.11 38.59
C HIS A 623 -2.31 19.17 39.77
N ARG A 624 -1.59 18.04 39.79
CA ARG A 624 -1.46 17.18 40.97
C ARG A 624 -0.88 17.92 42.18
N ARG A 625 0.12 18.77 41.95
CA ARG A 625 0.74 19.58 43.01
C ARG A 625 -0.17 20.69 43.53
N SER A 626 -0.99 21.28 42.64
CA SER A 626 -1.93 22.34 43.01
C SER A 626 -3.17 21.82 43.74
N ALA A 627 -3.53 20.54 43.59
CA ALA A 627 -4.63 19.91 44.33
C ALA A 627 -4.23 19.35 45.70
N ALA A 628 -2.91 19.24 45.97
CA ALA A 628 -2.36 18.76 47.25
C ALA A 628 -1.91 19.91 48.19
N SER A 629 -2.03 21.16 47.73
CA SER A 629 -1.87 22.39 48.51
C SER A 629 -3.25 23.00 48.74
#